data_AF-A0A7W7Q9Q9-F1
#
_entry.id   AF-A0A7W7Q9Q9-F1
#
_cell.length_a   1.000
_cell.length_b   1.000
_cell.length_c   1.000
_cell.angle_alpha   90.00
_cell.angle_beta   90.00
_cell.angle_gamma   90.00
#
_symmetry.space_group_name_H-M   'P 1'
#
loop_
_entity.id
_entity.type
_entity.pdbx_description
1 polymer ?
#
loop_
_entity_poly.entity_id
_entity_poly.type
_entity_poly.pdbx_seq_one_letter_code
_entity_poly.pdbx_strand_id
1 'polypeptide(L)'
;MTDYYYVDCEEYREALSARLDDEEGPDDARRPADRHLELCADCARWYDNAALITRRTRTTAAVTWPDVADAVLAQVPAGTSAAAGRLRVALGAVGAVQAATGLFSLIGNEDHQTAAWQLALAVAFCAVAARRTQPAGLIPLLGTFVGVLAWGFVIGTATGALSLLLSAAGLVLVVLLGRVSPPRRGSVPPSGASERVRRAPVEDGPADGMRSAIRGIVPTKAA
;
A
#
# COMPACT_ATOMS: atom_id res chain seq x y z
N MET A 1 -18.86 26.96 34.26
CA MET A 1 -18.71 25.60 34.79
C MET A 1 -19.42 24.69 33.81
N THR A 2 -18.75 24.40 32.69
CA THR A 2 -19.37 23.84 31.48
C THR A 2 -18.34 22.97 30.78
N ASP A 3 -17.96 21.84 31.40
CA ASP A 3 -16.88 21.00 30.88
C ASP A 3 -17.03 19.51 31.28
N TYR A 4 -18.27 19.00 31.24
CA TYR A 4 -18.58 17.59 31.55
C TYR A 4 -19.46 16.88 30.51
N TYR A 5 -19.75 17.53 29.36
CA TYR A 5 -20.52 16.93 28.25
C TYR A 5 -19.66 16.59 27.02
N TYR A 6 -18.33 16.77 27.09
CA TYR A 6 -17.42 16.48 25.98
C TYR A 6 -16.97 15.01 25.93
N VAL A 7 -17.06 14.29 27.05
CA VAL A 7 -16.78 12.85 27.13
C VAL A 7 -18.05 12.06 26.80
N ASP A 8 -18.39 12.01 25.51
CA ASP A 8 -19.26 10.98 24.90
C ASP A 8 -19.24 11.12 23.35
N CYS A 9 -19.18 12.36 22.83
CA CYS A 9 -19.23 12.60 21.38
C CYS A 9 -17.99 12.10 20.61
N GLU A 10 -16.81 12.10 21.25
CA GLU A 10 -15.56 11.68 20.60
C GLU A 10 -15.54 10.18 20.29
N GLU A 11 -15.96 9.35 21.25
CA GLU A 11 -16.07 7.89 21.09
C GLU A 11 -17.05 7.52 19.98
N TYR A 12 -18.23 8.17 19.92
CA TYR A 12 -19.16 7.94 18.82
C TYR A 12 -18.63 8.45 17.49
N ARG A 13 -17.88 9.56 17.45
CA ARG A 13 -17.24 10.04 16.21
C ARG A 13 -16.18 9.07 15.71
N GLU A 14 -15.41 8.45 16.60
CA GLU A 14 -14.45 7.41 16.23
C GLU A 14 -15.16 6.19 15.63
N ALA A 15 -16.21 5.68 16.29
CA ALA A 15 -17.01 4.56 15.79
C ALA A 15 -17.66 4.87 14.42
N LEU A 16 -18.22 6.07 14.27
CA LEU A 16 -18.81 6.54 13.01
C LEU A 16 -17.76 6.77 11.91
N SER A 17 -16.54 7.17 12.25
CA SER A 17 -15.43 7.29 11.30
C SER A 17 -15.01 5.91 10.79
N ALA A 18 -14.85 4.93 11.68
CA ALA A 18 -14.53 3.55 11.30
C ALA A 18 -15.57 2.98 10.33
N ARG A 19 -16.86 3.30 10.53
CA ARG A 19 -17.93 2.95 9.59
C ARG A 19 -17.77 3.57 8.20
N LEU A 20 -17.29 4.82 8.09
CA LEU A 20 -17.03 5.43 6.77
C LEU A 20 -15.89 4.70 6.02
N ASP A 21 -14.97 4.07 6.75
CA ASP A 21 -13.82 3.33 6.22
C ASP A 21 -14.03 1.82 6.05
N ASP A 22 -15.25 1.33 6.31
CA ASP A 22 -15.60 -0.10 6.27
C ASP A 22 -14.82 -0.92 7.32
N GLU A 23 -14.35 -0.26 8.38
CA GLU A 23 -13.61 -0.83 9.53
C GLU A 23 -14.48 -0.91 10.79
N GLU A 24 -15.81 -0.87 10.63
CA GLU A 24 -16.76 -0.91 11.73
C GLU A 24 -16.65 -2.21 12.55
N GLY A 25 -16.65 -2.04 13.87
CA GLY A 25 -16.63 -3.14 14.83
C GLY A 25 -17.92 -3.98 14.85
N PRO A 26 -17.99 -4.96 15.78
CA PRO A 26 -19.17 -5.81 15.94
C PRO A 26 -20.45 -5.00 16.23
N ASP A 27 -21.62 -5.64 16.04
CA ASP A 27 -22.94 -4.98 16.13
C ASP A 27 -23.22 -4.26 17.47
N ASP A 28 -22.55 -4.69 18.53
CA ASP A 28 -22.59 -4.09 19.86
C ASP A 28 -22.01 -2.67 19.90
N ALA A 29 -21.02 -2.36 19.05
CA ALA A 29 -20.47 -1.01 18.88
C ALA A 29 -21.33 -0.10 17.96
N ARG A 30 -22.15 -0.69 17.07
CA ARG A 30 -22.96 0.05 16.08
C ARG A 30 -24.20 0.69 16.68
N ARG A 31 -24.95 -0.09 17.48
CA ARG A 31 -26.24 0.37 18.05
C ARG A 31 -26.14 1.63 18.93
N PRO A 32 -25.10 1.79 19.78
CA PRO A 32 -24.92 3.02 20.55
C PRO A 32 -24.66 4.24 19.67
N ALA A 33 -23.85 4.10 18.61
CA ALA A 33 -23.54 5.20 17.69
C ALA A 33 -24.77 5.65 16.88
N ASP A 34 -25.60 4.73 16.40
CA ASP A 34 -26.85 5.06 15.71
C ASP A 34 -27.81 5.81 16.64
N ARG A 35 -27.97 5.35 17.88
CA ARG A 35 -28.77 6.06 18.91
C ARG A 35 -28.21 7.46 19.17
N HIS A 36 -26.89 7.62 19.19
CA HIS A 36 -26.28 8.93 19.41
C HIS A 36 -26.57 9.91 18.25
N LEU A 37 -26.63 9.44 17.01
CA LEU A 37 -27.02 10.27 15.85
C LEU A 37 -28.45 10.80 15.97
N GLU A 38 -29.37 10.03 16.59
CA GLU A 38 -30.75 10.48 16.83
C GLU A 38 -30.84 11.57 17.91
N LEU A 39 -29.90 11.59 18.86
CA LEU A 39 -29.92 12.47 20.03
C LEU A 39 -29.02 13.70 19.90
N CYS A 40 -27.99 13.65 19.07
CA CYS A 40 -26.95 14.69 18.95
C CYS A 40 -26.90 15.29 17.55
N ALA A 41 -27.49 16.48 17.40
CA ALA A 41 -27.50 17.22 16.13
C ALA A 41 -26.10 17.61 15.63
N ASP A 42 -25.12 17.80 16.53
CA ASP A 42 -23.75 18.12 16.15
C ASP A 42 -23.04 16.92 15.52
N CYS A 43 -23.21 15.73 16.09
CA CYS A 43 -22.66 14.49 15.53
C CYS A 43 -23.36 14.09 14.24
N ALA A 44 -24.68 14.30 14.12
CA ALA A 44 -25.41 14.12 12.86
C ALA A 44 -24.87 15.03 11.73
N ARG A 45 -24.72 16.34 12.01
CA ARG A 45 -24.13 17.27 11.05
C ARG A 45 -22.69 16.92 10.69
N TRP A 46 -21.88 16.52 11.68
CA TRP A 46 -20.50 16.10 11.45
C TRP A 46 -20.46 14.86 10.53
N TYR A 47 -21.28 13.86 10.80
CA TYR A 47 -21.31 12.60 10.05
C TYR A 47 -21.76 12.81 8.60
N ASP A 48 -22.79 13.63 8.36
CA ASP A 48 -23.24 13.99 7.01
C ASP A 48 -22.14 14.68 6.20
N ASN A 49 -21.43 15.63 6.83
CA ASN A 49 -20.31 16.33 6.20
C ASN A 49 -19.15 15.37 5.88
N ALA A 50 -18.80 14.50 6.83
CA ALA A 50 -17.76 13.49 6.65
C ALA A 50 -18.13 12.52 5.51
N ALA A 51 -19.36 11.99 5.49
CA ALA A 51 -19.86 11.11 4.44
C ALA A 51 -19.83 11.78 3.05
N LEU A 52 -20.17 13.08 2.99
CA LEU A 52 -20.12 13.85 1.75
C LEU A 52 -18.67 14.08 1.27
N ILE A 53 -17.72 14.35 2.17
CA ILE A 53 -16.29 14.46 1.84
C ILE A 53 -15.74 13.10 1.39
N THR A 54 -16.02 12.03 2.14
CA THR A 54 -15.60 10.65 1.79
C THR A 54 -16.14 10.24 0.43
N ARG A 55 -17.40 10.58 0.12
CA ARG A 55 -17.95 10.35 -1.22
C ARG A 55 -17.18 11.13 -2.28
N ARG A 56 -17.01 12.45 -2.12
CA ARG A 56 -16.31 13.29 -3.12
C ARG A 56 -14.85 12.89 -3.34
N THR A 57 -14.17 12.43 -2.29
CA THR A 57 -12.77 11.99 -2.38
C THR A 57 -12.65 10.61 -3.02
N ARG A 58 -13.59 9.69 -2.75
CA ARG A 58 -13.60 8.34 -3.36
C ARG A 58 -14.16 8.32 -4.78
N THR A 59 -15.16 9.15 -5.08
CA THR A 59 -15.75 9.23 -6.43
C THR A 59 -15.07 10.34 -7.23
N THR A 60 -14.07 9.98 -8.00
CA THR A 60 -13.73 10.75 -9.19
C THR A 60 -14.69 10.34 -10.29
N ALA A 61 -15.27 11.30 -11.03
CA ALA A 61 -16.11 10.97 -12.18
C ALA A 61 -15.35 9.98 -13.08
N ALA A 62 -15.95 8.82 -13.35
CA ALA A 62 -15.39 7.86 -14.28
C ALA A 62 -15.44 8.46 -15.68
N VAL A 63 -14.40 9.20 -16.04
CA VAL A 63 -14.18 9.62 -17.41
C VAL A 63 -13.89 8.34 -18.19
N THR A 64 -14.66 8.06 -19.24
CA THR A 64 -14.35 6.97 -20.17
C THR A 64 -13.05 7.31 -20.89
N TRP A 65 -11.93 6.82 -20.34
CA TRP A 65 -10.63 6.90 -20.97
C TRP A 65 -10.50 5.79 -22.03
N PRO A 66 -9.79 6.03 -23.13
CA PRO A 66 -9.38 4.97 -24.04
C PRO A 66 -8.63 3.89 -23.25
N ASP A 67 -8.90 2.61 -23.55
CA ASP A 67 -8.12 1.53 -22.97
C ASP A 67 -6.67 1.62 -23.47
N VAL A 68 -5.78 2.05 -22.57
CA VAL A 68 -4.34 2.17 -22.82
C VAL A 68 -3.56 1.08 -22.10
N ALA A 69 -4.23 0.05 -21.55
CA ALA A 69 -3.57 -1.00 -20.78
C ALA A 69 -2.46 -1.67 -21.59
N ASP A 70 -2.72 -2.04 -22.84
CA ASP A 70 -1.73 -2.66 -23.71
C ASP A 70 -0.56 -1.73 -24.04
N ALA A 71 -0.83 -0.45 -24.31
CA ALA A 71 0.21 0.54 -24.61
C ALA A 71 1.11 0.84 -23.40
N VAL A 72 0.58 0.75 -22.18
CA VAL A 72 1.35 0.86 -20.93
C VAL A 72 2.12 -0.43 -20.65
N LEU A 73 1.50 -1.60 -20.82
CA LEU A 73 2.13 -2.90 -20.61
C LEU A 73 3.27 -3.14 -21.61
N ALA A 74 3.14 -2.68 -22.85
CA ALA A 74 4.20 -2.74 -23.85
C ALA A 74 5.46 -1.94 -23.47
N GLN A 75 5.34 -0.95 -22.57
CA GLN A 75 6.47 -0.18 -22.05
C GLN A 75 7.15 -0.84 -20.83
N VAL A 76 6.54 -1.89 -20.25
CA VAL A 76 7.13 -2.61 -19.12
C VAL A 76 8.20 -3.57 -19.66
N PRO A 77 9.46 -3.48 -19.20
CA PRO A 77 10.50 -4.40 -19.63
C PRO A 77 10.13 -5.84 -19.26
N ALA A 78 9.97 -6.70 -20.27
CA ALA A 78 9.51 -8.09 -20.14
C ALA A 78 10.38 -8.96 -19.20
N GLY A 79 11.61 -8.55 -18.88
CA GLY A 79 12.54 -9.29 -18.03
C GLY A 79 12.38 -9.10 -16.52
N THR A 80 11.66 -8.06 -16.07
CA THR A 80 11.58 -7.71 -14.63
C THR A 80 10.81 -8.73 -13.80
N SER A 81 9.72 -9.27 -14.34
CA SER A 81 8.88 -10.29 -13.69
C SER A 81 9.59 -11.64 -13.58
N ALA A 82 10.27 -12.08 -14.66
CA ALA A 82 11.01 -13.33 -14.70
C ALA A 82 12.26 -13.30 -13.79
N ALA A 83 12.96 -12.16 -13.73
CA ALA A 83 14.08 -11.97 -12.80
C ALA A 83 13.61 -12.03 -11.34
N ALA A 84 12.52 -11.33 -11.00
CA ALA A 84 11.96 -11.37 -9.65
C ALA A 84 11.44 -12.77 -9.27
N GLY A 85 10.88 -13.53 -10.21
CA GLY A 85 10.49 -14.93 -10.02
C GLY A 85 11.69 -15.82 -9.68
N ARG A 86 12.74 -15.77 -10.50
CA ARG A 86 13.99 -16.54 -10.24
C ARG A 86 14.61 -16.20 -8.89
N LEU A 87 14.59 -14.92 -8.53
CA LEU A 87 15.15 -14.45 -7.27
C LEU A 87 14.35 -14.92 -6.05
N ARG A 88 13.02 -14.99 -6.15
CA ARG A 88 12.16 -15.60 -5.12
C ARG A 88 12.41 -17.09 -4.98
N VAL A 89 12.57 -17.82 -6.08
CA VAL A 89 12.91 -19.25 -6.05
C VAL A 89 14.27 -19.46 -5.37
N ALA A 90 15.29 -18.67 -5.74
CA ALA A 90 16.60 -18.73 -5.11
C ALA A 90 16.53 -18.42 -3.61
N LEU A 91 15.78 -17.39 -3.20
CA LEU A 91 15.58 -17.04 -1.79
C LEU A 91 14.86 -18.15 -1.02
N GLY A 92 13.84 -18.77 -1.62
CA GLY A 92 13.15 -19.92 -1.04
C GLY A 92 14.08 -21.13 -0.89
N ALA A 93 14.95 -21.38 -1.86
CA ALA A 93 15.95 -22.45 -1.79
C ALA A 93 16.98 -22.20 -0.66
N VAL A 94 17.48 -20.97 -0.53
CA VAL A 94 18.36 -20.58 0.59
C VAL A 94 17.65 -20.78 1.93
N GLY A 95 16.40 -20.33 2.05
CA GLY A 95 15.58 -20.55 3.24
C GLY A 95 15.40 -22.05 3.56
N ALA A 96 15.15 -22.89 2.55
CA ALA A 96 14.99 -24.34 2.74
C ALA A 96 16.29 -25.02 3.21
N VAL A 97 17.43 -24.66 2.61
CA VAL A 97 18.75 -25.16 3.06
C VAL A 97 19.02 -24.71 4.49
N GLN A 98 18.71 -23.45 4.83
CA GLN A 98 18.89 -22.93 6.17
C GLN A 98 17.98 -23.62 7.19
N ALA A 99 16.73 -23.91 6.84
CA ALA A 99 15.83 -24.72 7.66
C ALA A 99 16.39 -26.13 7.91
N ALA A 100 16.91 -26.79 6.87
CA ALA A 100 17.53 -28.10 7.01
C ALA A 100 18.74 -28.07 7.96
N THR A 101 19.59 -27.03 7.87
CA THR A 101 20.73 -26.88 8.80
C THR A 101 20.27 -26.66 10.24
N GLY A 102 19.27 -25.79 10.47
CA GLY A 102 18.74 -25.55 11.81
C GLY A 102 18.07 -26.78 12.41
N LEU A 103 17.31 -27.52 11.59
CA LEU A 103 16.66 -28.77 12.02
C LEU A 103 17.70 -29.86 12.33
N PHE A 104 18.75 -29.97 11.52
CA PHE A 104 19.87 -30.88 11.79
C PHE A 104 20.54 -30.57 13.12
N SER A 105 20.80 -29.30 13.43
CA SER A 105 21.34 -28.88 14.73
C SER A 105 20.40 -29.20 15.90
N LEU A 106 19.09 -28.99 15.75
CA LEU A 106 18.12 -29.39 16.79
C LEU A 106 18.14 -30.90 17.05
N ILE A 107 18.11 -31.72 16.00
CA ILE A 107 18.11 -33.18 16.13
C ILE A 107 19.44 -33.70 16.68
N GLY A 108 20.55 -33.04 16.33
CA GLY A 108 21.89 -33.35 16.83
C GLY A 108 22.12 -33.04 18.31
N ASN A 109 21.13 -32.48 19.02
CA ASN A 109 21.26 -31.95 20.39
C ASN A 109 22.37 -30.89 20.50
N GLU A 110 22.58 -30.12 19.43
CA GLU A 110 23.48 -28.97 19.45
C GLU A 110 22.86 -27.81 20.26
N ASP A 111 23.51 -26.64 20.23
CA ASP A 111 22.99 -25.43 20.84
C ASP A 111 21.61 -25.04 20.27
N HIS A 112 20.58 -25.23 21.09
CA HIS A 112 19.18 -24.99 20.76
C HIS A 112 18.93 -23.52 20.44
N GLN A 113 19.67 -22.61 21.08
CA GLN A 113 19.57 -21.19 20.84
C GLN A 113 19.97 -20.89 19.39
N THR A 114 21.16 -21.33 18.98
CA THR A 114 21.67 -21.17 17.61
C THR A 114 20.73 -21.82 16.59
N ALA A 115 20.22 -23.02 16.87
CA ALA A 115 19.32 -23.72 15.97
C ALA A 115 17.97 -23.00 15.79
N ALA A 116 17.40 -22.43 16.87
CA ALA A 116 16.19 -21.62 16.80
C ALA A 116 16.37 -20.37 15.93
N TRP A 117 17.53 -19.69 16.03
CA TRP A 117 17.85 -18.55 15.17
C TRP A 117 17.90 -18.92 13.68
N GLN A 118 18.46 -20.08 13.33
CA GLN A 118 18.49 -20.56 11.94
C GLN A 118 17.09 -20.78 11.38
N LEU A 119 16.21 -21.40 12.17
CA LEU A 119 14.84 -21.66 11.76
C LEU A 119 14.04 -20.36 11.59
N ALA A 120 14.23 -19.38 12.47
CA ALA A 120 13.58 -18.08 12.36
C ALA A 120 13.96 -17.37 11.04
N LEU A 121 15.25 -17.36 10.67
CA LEU A 121 15.72 -16.77 9.41
C LEU A 121 15.18 -17.52 8.19
N ALA A 122 15.18 -18.84 8.23
CA ALA A 122 14.62 -19.66 7.17
C ALA A 122 13.14 -19.34 6.92
N VAL A 123 12.34 -19.24 7.99
CA VAL A 123 10.93 -18.84 7.90
C VAL A 123 10.79 -17.43 7.35
N ALA A 124 11.62 -16.48 7.78
CA ALA A 124 11.61 -15.12 7.26
C ALA A 124 11.91 -15.07 5.75
N PHE A 125 12.93 -15.80 5.28
CA PHE A 125 13.27 -15.87 3.85
C PHE A 125 12.18 -16.53 3.02
N CYS A 126 11.59 -17.64 3.50
CA CYS A 126 10.44 -18.27 2.85
C CYS A 126 9.22 -17.34 2.81
N ALA A 127 8.95 -16.60 3.88
CA ALA A 127 7.86 -15.62 3.93
C ALA A 127 8.08 -14.47 2.94
N VAL A 128 9.32 -13.98 2.79
CA VAL A 128 9.64 -12.96 1.77
C VAL A 128 9.54 -13.53 0.36
N ALA A 129 9.98 -14.77 0.14
CA ALA A 129 9.85 -15.44 -1.15
C ALA A 129 8.38 -15.63 -1.56
N ALA A 130 7.49 -15.91 -0.60
CA ALA A 130 6.05 -16.06 -0.83
C ALA A 130 5.29 -14.73 -0.98
N ARG A 131 5.77 -13.64 -0.37
CA ARG A 131 5.12 -12.32 -0.42
C ARG A 131 5.40 -11.58 -1.74
N ARG A 132 4.39 -10.87 -2.26
CA ARG A 132 4.52 -9.93 -3.40
C ARG A 132 4.84 -8.50 -2.97
N THR A 133 4.85 -8.21 -1.67
CA THR A 133 5.14 -6.87 -1.11
C THR A 133 6.64 -6.62 -0.97
N GLN A 134 7.05 -5.35 -0.95
CA GLN A 134 8.46 -4.98 -0.79
C GLN A 134 8.96 -5.32 0.62
N PRO A 135 10.13 -5.98 0.77
CA PRO A 135 10.69 -6.37 2.07
C PRO A 135 11.45 -5.22 2.77
N ALA A 136 10.98 -3.97 2.66
CA ALA A 136 11.73 -2.79 3.10
C ALA A 136 12.10 -2.82 4.59
N GLY A 137 11.20 -3.30 5.46
CA GLY A 137 11.44 -3.39 6.90
C GLY A 137 12.44 -4.48 7.31
N LEU A 138 12.67 -5.50 6.47
CA LEU A 138 13.54 -6.64 6.79
C LEU A 138 15.02 -6.36 6.51
N ILE A 139 15.33 -5.45 5.59
CA ILE A 139 16.71 -5.13 5.19
C ILE A 139 17.56 -4.62 6.37
N PRO A 140 17.14 -3.59 7.15
CA PRO A 140 17.96 -3.10 8.26
C PRO A 140 18.14 -4.15 9.35
N LEU A 141 17.09 -4.94 9.64
CA LEU A 141 17.14 -6.03 10.63
C LEU A 141 18.13 -7.13 10.21
N LEU A 142 17.96 -7.69 9.02
CA LEU A 142 18.83 -8.74 8.48
C LEU A 142 20.26 -8.24 8.29
N GLY A 143 20.44 -6.99 7.82
CA GLY A 143 21.75 -6.37 7.67
C GLY A 143 22.50 -6.27 8.99
N THR A 144 21.83 -5.82 10.04
CA THR A 144 22.41 -5.75 11.39
C THR A 144 22.79 -7.15 11.89
N PHE A 145 21.89 -8.12 11.73
CA PHE A 145 22.12 -9.49 12.17
C PHE A 145 23.32 -10.15 11.47
N VAL A 146 23.37 -10.07 10.13
CA VAL A 146 24.50 -10.60 9.33
C VAL A 146 25.80 -9.88 9.69
N GLY A 147 25.76 -8.57 9.93
CA GLY A 147 26.92 -7.79 10.36
C GLY A 147 27.49 -8.25 11.70
N VAL A 148 26.63 -8.51 12.69
CA VAL A 148 27.05 -9.02 14.01
C VAL A 148 27.62 -10.44 13.90
N LEU A 149 27.03 -11.31 13.08
CA LEU A 149 27.58 -12.65 12.84
C LEU A 149 28.94 -12.61 12.15
N ALA A 150 29.09 -11.75 11.13
CA ALA A 150 30.36 -11.56 10.43
C ALA A 150 31.44 -11.05 11.38
N TRP A 151 31.09 -10.08 12.23
CA TRP A 151 31.98 -9.59 13.29
C TRP A 151 32.42 -10.73 14.21
N GLY A 152 31.48 -11.49 14.77
CA GLY A 152 31.76 -12.62 15.64
C GLY A 152 32.64 -13.70 15.01
N PHE A 153 32.45 -13.96 13.72
CA PHE A 153 33.30 -14.90 12.95
C PHE A 153 34.72 -14.36 12.78
N VAL A 154 34.88 -13.07 12.45
CA VAL A 154 36.19 -12.41 12.30
C VAL A 154 36.99 -12.40 13.60
N ILE A 155 36.34 -12.16 14.74
CA ILE A 155 37.00 -12.16 16.06
C ILE A 155 37.10 -13.56 16.69
N GLY A 156 36.66 -14.61 15.99
CA GLY A 156 36.77 -16.00 16.43
C GLY A 156 35.82 -16.41 17.56
N THR A 157 34.79 -15.60 17.87
CA THR A 157 33.79 -15.91 18.91
C THR A 157 32.57 -16.68 18.37
N ALA A 158 32.46 -16.83 17.05
CA ALA A 158 31.39 -17.57 16.40
C ALA A 158 31.97 -18.60 15.42
N THR A 159 31.39 -19.80 15.41
CA THR A 159 31.66 -20.86 14.44
C THR A 159 30.47 -21.02 13.50
N GLY A 160 30.66 -21.65 12.33
CA GLY A 160 29.59 -21.87 11.35
C GLY A 160 29.64 -20.95 10.13
N ALA A 161 30.72 -21.06 9.33
CA ALA A 161 30.87 -20.30 8.09
C ALA A 161 29.70 -20.51 7.10
N LEU A 162 29.16 -21.73 7.03
CA LEU A 162 28.01 -22.04 6.18
C LEU A 162 26.77 -21.22 6.55
N SER A 163 26.46 -21.10 7.85
CA SER A 163 25.34 -20.31 8.36
C SER A 163 25.48 -18.82 8.06
N LEU A 164 26.70 -18.29 8.20
CA LEU A 164 27.01 -16.90 7.83
C LEU A 164 26.82 -16.68 6.33
N LEU A 165 27.31 -17.60 5.49
CA LEU A 165 27.18 -17.52 4.03
C LEU A 165 25.72 -17.59 3.58
N LEU A 166 24.91 -18.49 4.16
CA LEU A 166 23.47 -18.59 3.85
C LEU A 166 22.73 -17.31 4.24
N SER A 167 23.01 -16.76 5.43
CA SER A 167 22.39 -15.53 5.91
C SER A 167 22.77 -14.32 5.04
N ALA A 168 24.05 -14.21 4.65
CA ALA A 168 24.53 -13.17 3.74
C ALA A 168 23.92 -13.32 2.33
N ALA A 169 23.83 -14.54 1.80
CA ALA A 169 23.18 -14.81 0.52
C ALA A 169 21.70 -14.41 0.55
N GLY A 170 20.97 -14.78 1.61
CA GLY A 170 19.58 -14.37 1.82
C GLY A 170 19.42 -12.85 1.83
N LEU A 171 20.27 -12.13 2.56
CA LEU A 171 20.28 -10.66 2.58
C LEU A 171 20.49 -10.06 1.18
N VAL A 172 21.48 -10.55 0.43
CA VAL A 172 21.76 -10.08 -0.94
C VAL A 172 20.54 -10.30 -1.85
N LEU A 173 19.92 -11.48 -1.77
CA LEU A 173 18.72 -11.81 -2.56
C LEU A 173 17.55 -10.89 -2.21
N VAL A 174 17.33 -10.59 -0.91
CA VAL A 174 16.29 -9.65 -0.45
C VAL A 174 16.53 -8.23 -0.99
N VAL A 175 17.77 -7.75 -0.95
CA VAL A 175 18.14 -6.43 -1.48
C VAL A 175 17.94 -6.37 -2.99
N LEU A 176 18.39 -7.39 -3.73
CA LEU A 176 18.18 -7.48 -5.17
C LEU A 176 16.68 -7.49 -5.50
N LEU A 177 15.85 -8.17 -4.69
CA LEU A 177 14.41 -8.29 -4.89
C LEU A 177 13.72 -6.95 -4.70
N GLY A 178 14.17 -6.17 -3.71
CA GLY A 178 13.74 -4.78 -3.50
C GLY A 178 14.11 -3.85 -4.65
N ARG A 179 15.22 -4.12 -5.38
CA ARG A 179 15.63 -3.32 -6.54
C ARG A 179 14.89 -3.66 -7.83
N VAL A 180 14.58 -4.94 -8.07
CA VAL A 180 13.83 -5.36 -9.28
C VAL A 180 12.32 -5.24 -9.12
N SER A 181 11.81 -5.16 -7.89
CA SER A 181 10.38 -4.96 -7.63
C SER A 181 10.08 -3.46 -7.54
N PRO A 182 9.34 -2.88 -8.51
CA PRO A 182 8.99 -1.47 -8.43
C PRO A 182 8.17 -1.19 -7.16
N PRO A 183 8.44 -0.07 -6.46
CA PRO A 183 7.60 0.32 -5.34
C PRO A 183 6.17 0.47 -5.81
N ARG A 184 5.23 -0.13 -5.06
CA ARG A 184 3.81 0.09 -5.28
C ARG A 184 3.56 1.55 -4.90
N ARG A 185 3.70 2.48 -5.87
CA ARG A 185 3.24 3.85 -5.70
C ARG A 185 1.74 3.74 -5.41
N GLY A 186 1.37 3.97 -4.15
CA GLY A 186 -0.02 4.28 -3.81
C GLY A 186 -0.48 5.35 -4.78
N SER A 187 -1.61 5.11 -5.42
CA SER A 187 -2.19 5.97 -6.44
C SER A 187 -2.58 7.32 -5.84
N VAL A 188 -1.63 8.24 -5.77
CA VAL A 188 -1.90 9.67 -5.78
C VAL A 188 -1.27 10.19 -7.07
N PRO A 189 -2.05 10.38 -8.15
CA PRO A 189 -1.54 11.05 -9.32
C PRO A 189 -1.14 12.49 -8.89
N PRO A 190 0.01 13.02 -9.35
CA PRO A 190 0.31 14.42 -9.14
C PRO A 190 -0.82 15.24 -9.76
N SER A 191 -1.46 16.07 -8.94
CA SER A 191 -2.57 16.96 -9.28
C SER A 191 -2.28 17.94 -10.44
N GLY A 192 -1.05 17.96 -10.97
CA GLY A 192 -0.63 18.83 -12.08
C GLY A 192 -0.68 18.21 -13.49
N ALA A 193 -1.01 16.91 -13.65
CA ALA A 193 -1.06 16.29 -14.98
C ALA A 193 -2.34 16.64 -15.77
N SER A 194 -3.45 16.94 -15.09
CA SER A 194 -4.71 17.35 -15.72
C SER A 194 -4.66 18.76 -16.34
N GLU A 195 -3.77 19.62 -15.83
CA GLU A 195 -3.58 21.00 -16.30
C GLU A 195 -2.93 21.05 -17.70
N ARG A 196 -2.12 20.05 -18.06
CA ARG A 196 -1.36 20.05 -19.33
C ARG A 196 -2.19 19.55 -20.52
N VAL A 197 -3.12 18.63 -20.30
CA VAL A 197 -4.02 18.13 -21.36
C VAL A 197 -5.10 19.15 -21.73
N ARG A 198 -5.47 20.06 -20.81
CA ARG A 198 -6.44 21.14 -21.06
C ARG A 198 -5.90 22.26 -21.98
N ARG A 199 -4.59 22.33 -22.26
CA ARG A 199 -3.98 23.37 -23.11
C ARG A 199 -3.67 22.93 -24.55
N ALA A 200 -4.24 21.85 -25.06
CA ALA A 200 -4.22 21.65 -26.50
C ALA A 200 -4.86 22.88 -27.17
N PRO A 201 -4.16 23.59 -28.09
CA PRO A 201 -4.72 24.75 -28.75
C PRO A 201 -5.95 24.30 -29.53
N VAL A 202 -7.11 24.90 -29.23
CA VAL A 202 -8.26 24.84 -30.14
C VAL A 202 -7.83 25.66 -31.36
N GLU A 203 -7.68 25.01 -32.51
CA GLU A 203 -7.54 25.73 -33.77
C GLU A 203 -8.87 26.45 -34.04
N ASP A 204 -8.85 27.79 -34.03
CA ASP A 204 -9.99 28.64 -34.34
C ASP A 204 -10.38 28.46 -35.82
N GLY A 205 -11.39 27.62 -36.08
CA GLY A 205 -12.12 27.59 -37.33
C GLY A 205 -13.08 28.79 -37.45
N PRO A 206 -13.33 29.33 -38.65
CA PRO A 206 -13.93 30.65 -38.83
C PRO A 206 -15.41 30.70 -38.38
N ALA A 207 -15.67 31.58 -37.40
CA ALA A 207 -16.98 31.85 -36.86
C ALA A 207 -17.72 32.91 -37.71
N ASP A 208 -18.48 32.50 -38.72
CA ASP A 208 -19.30 33.44 -39.53
C ASP A 208 -20.74 32.98 -39.84
N GLY A 209 -21.31 32.05 -39.05
CA GLY A 209 -22.62 31.45 -39.38
C GLY A 209 -23.81 31.73 -38.45
N MET A 210 -23.60 32.04 -37.16
CA MET A 210 -24.66 31.80 -36.16
C MET A 210 -25.37 33.05 -35.60
N ARG A 211 -24.94 34.27 -35.94
CA ARG A 211 -25.52 35.49 -35.35
C ARG A 211 -26.86 35.93 -35.96
N SER A 212 -27.32 35.32 -37.04
CA SER A 212 -28.54 35.74 -37.76
C SER A 212 -29.86 35.11 -37.24
N ALA A 213 -29.83 34.11 -36.35
CA ALA A 213 -31.03 33.33 -36.03
C ALA A 213 -31.80 33.77 -34.77
N ILE A 214 -31.28 34.72 -33.98
CA ILE A 214 -31.86 35.11 -32.66
C ILE A 214 -32.45 36.53 -32.69
N ARG A 215 -33.19 36.88 -33.74
CA ARG A 215 -33.89 38.18 -33.82
C ARG A 215 -35.36 38.10 -34.27
N GLY A 216 -35.99 36.92 -34.15
CA GLY A 216 -37.32 36.67 -34.69
C GLY A 216 -38.42 36.26 -33.70
N ILE A 217 -38.26 36.45 -32.38
CA ILE A 217 -39.30 36.05 -31.42
C ILE A 217 -39.47 37.12 -30.33
N VAL A 218 -40.24 38.17 -30.62
CA VAL A 218 -40.95 38.96 -29.60
C VAL A 218 -42.36 39.25 -30.14
N PRO A 219 -43.43 38.73 -29.52
CA PRO A 219 -44.80 39.05 -29.91
C PRO A 219 -45.23 40.42 -29.37
N THR A 220 -45.79 41.26 -30.24
CA THR A 220 -46.46 42.51 -29.90
C THR A 220 -47.80 42.23 -29.20
N LYS A 221 -47.96 42.72 -27.97
CA LYS A 221 -49.26 42.94 -27.32
C LYS A 221 -49.58 44.43 -27.44
N ALA A 222 -50.71 44.77 -28.06
CA ALA A 222 -51.36 46.07 -27.94
C ALA A 222 -52.87 45.85 -27.81
N ALA A 223 -53.48 46.78 -27.08
CA ALA A 223 -54.85 46.80 -26.54
C ALA A 223 -55.97 46.75 -27.59
#